data_AF-A0A9D2L1L8-F1
#
_entry.id   AF-A0A9D2L1L8-F1
#
_cell.length_a   1.000
_cell.length_b   1.000
_cell.length_c   1.000
_cell.angle_alpha   90.00
_cell.angle_beta   90.00
_cell.angle_gamma   90.00
#
_symmetry.space_group_name_H-M   'P 1'
#
loop_
_entity.id
_entity.type
_entity.pdbx_description
1 polymer ?
#
loop_
_entity_poly.entity_id
_entity_poly.type
_entity_poly.pdbx_seq_one_letter_code
_entity_poly.pdbx_strand_id
1 'polypeptide(L)' 'MIIYRPFWRTLQNSEETTYTLIHKHHISSAIIDKLRKNKPVNTTTLNDLCRILNCSLDNIAEYVPSDSDQPL' A
#
# COMPACT_ATOMS: atom_id res chain seq x y z
N MET A 1 -3.10 -2.23 14.22
CA MET A 1 -2.63 -2.88 12.97
C MET A 1 -2.45 -1.85 11.86
N ILE A 2 -1.53 -2.09 10.91
CA ILE A 2 -1.41 -1.27 9.69
C ILE A 2 -2.33 -1.82 8.60
N ILE A 3 -3.10 -0.94 7.97
CA ILE A 3 -3.98 -1.28 6.85
C ILE A 3 -3.70 -0.39 5.63
N TYR A 4 -4.07 -0.88 4.44
CA TYR A 4 -3.81 -0.20 3.17
C TYR A 4 -5.08 0.25 2.46
N ARG A 5 -6.16 0.54 3.21
CA ARG A 5 -7.37 1.15 2.61
C ARG A 5 -7.08 2.47 1.90
N PRO A 6 -6.24 3.39 2.43
CA PRO A 6 -5.93 4.63 1.74
C PRO A 6 -5.29 4.38 0.37
N PHE A 7 -4.37 3.42 0.27
CA PHE A 7 -3.74 3.04 -0.99
C PHE A 7 -4.77 2.74 -2.10
N TRP A 8 -5.81 1.96 -1.81
CA TRP A 8 -6.83 1.62 -2.81
C TRP A 8 -7.65 2.83 -3.26
N ARG A 9 -7.92 3.77 -2.35
CA ARG A 9 -8.59 5.04 -2.69
C ARG A 9 -7.68 5.91 -3.56
N THR A 10 -6.41 6.01 -3.21
CA THR A 10 -5.40 6.75 -3.96
C THR A 10 -5.20 6.16 -5.35
N LEU A 11 -5.17 4.83 -5.47
CA LEU A 11 -5.09 4.13 -6.75
C LEU A 11 -6.33 4.35 -7.61
N GLN A 12 -7.53 4.35 -7.02
CA GLN A 12 -8.77 4.63 -7.74
C GLN A 12 -8.86 6.06 -8.27
N ASN A 13 -8.22 7.01 -7.57
CA ASN A 13 -8.19 8.42 -7.95
C ASN A 13 -6.99 8.79 -8.85
N SER A 14 -6.11 7.82 -9.17
CA SER A 14 -4.96 8.03 -10.05
C SER A 14 -5.18 7.40 -11.42
N GLU A 15 -4.28 7.68 -12.36
CA GLU A 15 -4.27 7.04 -13.67
C GLU A 15 -3.66 5.62 -13.65
N GLU A 16 -3.11 5.21 -12.50
CA GLU A 16 -2.44 3.94 -12.33
C GLU A 16 -3.43 2.86 -11.88
N THR A 17 -3.20 1.62 -12.29
CA THR A 17 -4.01 0.46 -11.93
C THR A 17 -3.12 -0.62 -11.33
N THR A 18 -3.69 -1.66 -10.72
CA THR A 18 -2.88 -2.81 -10.28
C THR A 18 -2.10 -3.44 -11.43
N TYR A 19 -2.64 -3.38 -12.66
CA TYR A 19 -1.95 -3.87 -13.85
C TYR A 19 -0.72 -3.02 -14.17
N THR A 20 -0.85 -1.70 -14.18
CA THR A 20 0.30 -0.81 -14.47
C THR A 20 1.33 -0.88 -13.36
N LEU A 21 0.91 -1.01 -12.09
CA LEU A 21 1.85 -1.26 -10.99
C LEU A 21 2.68 -2.53 -11.22
N ILE A 22 2.07 -3.61 -11.69
CA ILE A 22 2.77 -4.87 -11.95
C ILE A 22 3.66 -4.80 -13.19
N HIS A 23 3.13 -4.33 -14.31
CA HIS A 23 3.81 -4.44 -15.61
C HIS A 23 4.69 -3.24 -15.96
N LYS A 24 4.28 -2.02 -15.58
CA LYS A 24 5.03 -0.79 -15.86
C LYS A 24 6.01 -0.50 -14.72
N HIS A 25 5.54 -0.55 -13.48
CA HIS A 25 6.34 -0.19 -12.30
C HIS A 25 7.00 -1.38 -11.59
N HIS A 26 6.84 -2.60 -12.11
CA HIS A 26 7.53 -3.81 -11.65
C HIS A 26 7.24 -4.15 -10.18
N ILE A 27 6.10 -3.70 -9.65
CA ILE A 27 5.61 -4.10 -8.33
C ILE A 27 5.14 -5.55 -8.42
N SER A 28 5.76 -6.44 -7.65
CA SER A 28 5.35 -7.86 -7.67
C SER A 28 3.86 -8.04 -7.34
N SER A 29 3.21 -8.99 -8.00
CA SER A 29 1.83 -9.38 -7.68
C SER A 29 1.67 -9.80 -6.20
N ALA A 30 2.72 -10.39 -5.62
CA ALA A 30 2.78 -10.76 -4.21
C ALA A 30 2.66 -9.53 -3.26
N ILE A 31 3.23 -8.38 -3.64
CA ILE A 31 3.06 -7.12 -2.89
C ILE A 31 1.59 -6.68 -2.96
N ILE A 32 1.00 -6.67 -4.15
CA ILE A 32 -0.42 -6.31 -4.33
C ILE A 32 -1.33 -7.19 -3.47
N ASP A 33 -1.08 -8.50 -3.42
CA ASP A 33 -1.83 -9.41 -2.56
C ASP A 33 -1.60 -9.19 -1.06
N LYS A 34 -0.40 -8.77 -0.65
CA LYS A 34 -0.14 -8.34 0.73
C LYS A 34 -0.95 -7.10 1.09
N LEU A 35 -1.00 -6.11 0.20
CA LEU A 35 -1.80 -4.88 0.40
C LEU A 35 -3.29 -5.20 0.55
N ARG A 36 -3.83 -6.14 -0.25
CA ARG A 36 -5.23 -6.59 -0.12
C ARG A 36 -5.54 -7.24 1.23
N LYS A 37 -4.57 -7.98 1.77
CA LYS A 37 -4.71 -8.76 3.01
C LYS A 37 -4.21 -8.01 4.24
N ASN A 38 -3.89 -6.71 4.13
CA ASN A 38 -3.27 -5.91 5.18
C ASN A 38 -2.04 -6.58 5.83
N LYS A 39 -1.23 -7.27 5.02
CA LYS A 39 -0.01 -7.92 5.49
C LYS A 39 1.16 -6.92 5.57
N PRO A 40 2.16 -7.16 6.43
CA PRO A 40 3.35 -6.33 6.48
C PRO A 40 4.05 -6.24 5.12
N VAL A 41 4.38 -5.01 4.72
CA VAL A 41 5.24 -4.70 3.57
C VAL A 41 6.46 -3.93 4.06
N ASN A 42 7.53 -3.93 3.27
CA ASN A 42 8.73 -3.18 3.62
C ASN A 42 8.52 -1.68 3.34
N THR A 43 9.26 -0.84 4.05
CA THR A 43 9.20 0.63 3.90
C THR A 43 9.69 1.09 2.52
N THR A 44 10.59 0.34 1.88
CA THR A 44 11.02 0.59 0.49
C THR A 44 9.85 0.51 -0.49
N THR A 45 8.98 -0.50 -0.36
CA THR A 45 7.76 -0.65 -1.18
C THR A 45 6.83 0.53 -0.94
N LEU A 46 6.65 0.94 0.31
CA LEU A 46 5.80 2.10 0.62
C LEU A 46 6.36 3.38 -0.02
N ASN A 47 7.67 3.58 0.03
CA ASN A 47 8.34 4.69 -0.64
C ASN A 47 8.14 4.65 -2.17
N ASP A 48 8.29 3.49 -2.79
CA ASP A 48 8.09 3.34 -4.23
C ASP A 48 6.63 3.63 -4.63
N LEU A 49 5.66 3.13 -3.86
CA LEU A 49 4.24 3.44 -4.06
C LEU A 49 3.96 4.95 -3.92
N CYS A 50 4.54 5.61 -2.92
CA CYS A 50 4.42 7.06 -2.76
C CYS A 50 4.98 7.82 -3.98
N ARG A 51 6.12 7.37 -4.52
CA ARG A 51 6.73 7.97 -5.72
C ARG A 51 5.92 7.75 -6.98
N ILE A 52 5.37 6.55 -7.16
CA ILE A 52 4.55 6.20 -8.34
C ILE A 52 3.24 6.97 -8.33
N LEU A 53 2.57 7.03 -7.18
CA LEU A 53 1.27 7.68 -7.03
C LEU A 53 1.38 9.18 -6.71
N ASN A 54 2.59 9.70 -6.60
CA ASN A 54 2.91 11.09 -6.22
C ASN A 54 2.10 11.56 -5.00
N CYS A 55 2.14 10.78 -3.93
CA CYS A 55 1.36 11.01 -2.72
C CYS A 55 2.20 10.80 -1.45
N SER A 56 1.68 11.26 -0.32
CA SER A 56 2.27 11.07 1.00
C SER A 56 1.93 9.69 1.60
N LEU A 57 2.69 9.25 2.61
CA LEU A 57 2.58 7.91 3.18
C LEU A 57 1.20 7.59 3.78
N ASP A 58 0.52 8.59 4.36
CA ASP A 58 -0.85 8.52 4.89
C ASP A 58 -1.89 8.20 3.80
N ASN A 59 -1.60 8.55 2.55
CA ASN A 59 -2.42 8.16 1.39
C ASN A 59 -2.19 6.71 0.96
N ILE A 60 -1.23 6.01 1.57
CA ILE A 60 -0.93 4.59 1.29
C ILE A 60 -1.32 3.71 2.48
N ALA A 61 -0.86 4.07 3.67
CA ALA A 61 -0.98 3.25 4.86
C ALA A 61 -1.61 4.04 6.02
N GLU A 62 -2.46 3.38 6.77
CA GLU A 62 -3.15 3.92 7.94
C GLU A 62 -2.92 2.97 9.12
N TYR A 63 -2.61 3.53 10.29
CA TYR A 63 -2.66 2.77 11.53
C TYR A 63 -4.08 2.80 12.09
N VAL A 64 -4.63 1.61 12.38
CA VAL A 64 -5.90 1.45 13.08
C VAL A 64 -5.67 0.64 14.36
N PRO A 65 -6.09 1.15 15.53
CA PRO A 65 -6.00 0.40 16.78
C PRO A 65 -6.63 -0.99 16.65
N SER A 66 -5.93 -2.02 17.13
CA SER A 66 -6.39 -3.41 17.05
C SER A 66 -6.05 -4.14 18.33
N ASP A 67 -7.00 -4.93 18.85
CA ASP A 67 -6.79 -5.77 20.04
C ASP A 67 -5.72 -6.86 19.81
N SER A 68 -5.35 -7.10 18.55
CA SER A 68 -4.25 -8.00 18.16
C SER A 68 -2.88 -7.32 18.06
N ASP A 69 -2.76 -6.03 18.41
CA ASP A 69 -1.46 -5.35 18.41
C ASP A 69 -0.57 -5.92 19.53
N GLN A 70 0.75 -5.94 19.28
CA GLN A 70 1.70 -6.39 20.28
C GLN A 70 1.63 -5.46 21.51
N PRO A 71 1.67 -6.00 22.75
CA PRO A 71 1.76 -5.18 23.94
C PRO A 71 3.01 -4.28 23.85
N LEU A 72 2.80 -2.99 24.16
CA LEU A 72 3.82 -1.94 24.19
C LEU A 72 4.62 -1.97 25.49
#